data_AF-A0A1I3WXS3-F1
#
_entry.id   AF-A0A1I3WXS3-F1
#
_cell.length_a   1.000
_cell.length_b   1.000
_cell.length_c   1.000
_cell.angle_alpha   90.00
_cell.angle_beta   90.00
_cell.angle_gamma   90.00
#
_symmetry.space_group_name_H-M   'P 1'
#
loop_
_entity.id
_entity.type
_entity.pdbx_description
1 polymer ?
#
loop_
_entity_poly.entity_id
_entity_poly.type
_entity_poly.pdbx_seq_one_letter_code
_entity_poly.pdbx_strand_id
1 'polypeptide(L)'
;MKKMVRLKHAKDGYVAPRIYEKTPQEMFKPRVASNCEVNRTHVFRVKRQTVAIVVVPGVMASRLRNLEGETVWDPDDLGFMWDTFFRCAPEKRYNFLIENGRQIMAQGDPKILKKYPKAEERGWTGLSWDFFGKLLGGLHDWKTPLKVFLDLPVYAFGFDWVDSSRNSGKALQEFIMGIKADKVIIISHSMGGLVTRYALAGEGGEALAKKVLGVVHGAQPVHGAPDAYHRAIAGTGAEGLLGRVVSEVLGPSGPHMTAIMPHAPGVLQLLPNQFYQNNRGEQAWLHIQDLDDPKKFTSYPKNDPYEEIYAKSHHKDYWGLIHGEWFQPHA
;
A
#
# COMPACT_ATOMS: atom_id res chain seq x y z
N MET A 1 -16.06 2.01 35.70
CA MET A 1 -16.45 0.67 35.22
C MET A 1 -15.71 0.37 33.91
N LYS A 2 -14.72 -0.54 33.94
CA LYS A 2 -13.93 -0.94 32.75
C LYS A 2 -14.78 -1.89 31.88
N LYS A 3 -15.20 -1.45 30.69
CA LYS A 3 -15.79 -2.35 29.69
C LYS A 3 -14.67 -3.15 29.02
N MET A 4 -14.55 -4.41 29.43
CA MET A 4 -13.63 -5.39 28.88
C MET A 4 -14.11 -5.80 27.48
N VAL A 5 -13.41 -5.37 26.43
CA VAL A 5 -13.69 -5.77 25.05
C VAL A 5 -13.31 -7.23 24.89
N ARG A 6 -14.31 -8.11 24.76
CA ARG A 6 -14.08 -9.52 24.41
C ARG A 6 -13.65 -9.60 22.95
N LEU A 7 -12.40 -9.98 22.70
CA LEU A 7 -11.92 -10.46 21.41
C LEU A 7 -12.79 -11.65 20.97
N LYS A 8 -13.69 -11.43 20.01
CA LYS A 8 -14.36 -12.52 19.28
C LYS A 8 -13.29 -13.26 18.49
N HIS A 9 -12.90 -14.42 19.00
CA HIS A 9 -12.09 -15.36 18.26
C HIS A 9 -12.85 -15.75 16.98
N ALA A 10 -12.15 -15.78 15.85
CA ALA A 10 -12.69 -16.20 14.57
C ALA A 10 -13.35 -17.58 14.70
N LYS A 11 -14.69 -17.59 14.80
CA LYS A 11 -15.50 -18.78 14.60
C LYS A 11 -15.63 -18.94 13.11
N ASP A 12 -14.69 -19.69 12.55
CA ASP A 12 -14.98 -20.71 11.54
C ASP A 12 -13.70 -21.52 11.29
N GLY A 13 -13.79 -22.80 11.67
CA GLY A 13 -12.73 -23.77 11.51
C GLY A 13 -12.53 -24.17 10.06
N TYR A 14 -11.32 -24.66 9.78
CA TYR A 14 -10.99 -25.65 8.77
C TYR A 14 -12.05 -25.89 7.67
N VAL A 15 -11.77 -25.43 6.44
CA VAL A 15 -12.54 -25.85 5.26
C VAL A 15 -12.30 -27.35 5.07
N ALA A 16 -13.36 -28.15 5.17
CA ALA A 16 -13.29 -29.60 4.99
C ALA A 16 -12.59 -29.95 3.66
N PRO A 17 -11.78 -31.02 3.61
CA PRO A 17 -11.14 -31.46 2.37
C PRO A 17 -12.22 -31.72 1.31
N ARG A 18 -11.95 -31.38 0.04
CA ARG A 18 -12.81 -31.85 -1.05
C ARG A 18 -12.79 -33.37 -1.03
N ILE A 19 -13.92 -33.95 -0.63
CA ILE A 19 -14.15 -35.39 -0.68
C ILE A 19 -14.60 -35.69 -2.10
N TYR A 20 -13.75 -36.36 -2.85
CA TYR A 20 -14.15 -37.00 -4.09
C TYR A 20 -14.43 -38.47 -3.77
N GLU A 21 -15.69 -38.86 -3.93
CA GLU A 21 -16.07 -40.27 -4.01
C GLU A 21 -16.00 -40.65 -5.47
N LYS A 22 -14.97 -41.43 -5.81
CA LYS A 22 -14.80 -41.96 -7.16
C LYS A 22 -14.44 -43.43 -7.09
N THR A 23 -14.99 -44.19 -8.03
CA THR A 23 -14.61 -45.57 -8.28
C THR A 23 -13.25 -45.62 -8.99
N PRO A 24 -12.48 -46.72 -8.88
CA PRO A 24 -11.27 -46.91 -9.68
C PRO A 24 -11.53 -46.76 -11.19
N GLN A 25 -12.73 -47.12 -11.68
CA GLN A 25 -13.10 -46.98 -13.10
C GLN A 25 -13.21 -45.52 -13.55
N GLU A 26 -13.58 -44.59 -12.66
CA GLU A 26 -13.68 -43.15 -12.94
C GLU A 26 -12.34 -42.42 -12.85
N MET A 27 -11.36 -43.02 -12.17
CA MET A 27 -10.03 -42.44 -11.96
C MET A 27 -9.04 -42.76 -13.07
N PHE A 28 -9.08 -43.98 -13.60
CA PHE A 28 -8.11 -44.46 -14.59
C PHE A 28 -8.68 -44.41 -16.01
N LYS A 29 -9.12 -43.23 -16.48
CA LYS A 29 -9.32 -43.01 -17.92
C LYS A 29 -8.11 -42.25 -18.49
N PRO A 30 -7.23 -42.89 -19.29
CA PRO A 30 -7.31 -44.27 -19.81
C PRO A 30 -6.76 -45.33 -18.82
N ARG A 31 -7.26 -46.58 -18.94
CA ARG A 31 -7.06 -47.69 -17.96
C ARG A 31 -5.61 -48.16 -17.93
N VAL A 32 -4.91 -47.96 -16.80
CA VAL A 32 -3.51 -48.41 -16.61
C VAL A 32 -3.39 -49.78 -15.91
N ALA A 33 -4.44 -50.29 -15.26
CA ALA A 33 -4.41 -51.63 -14.66
C ALA A 33 -5.81 -52.27 -14.59
N SER A 34 -5.90 -53.56 -14.93
CA SER A 34 -7.16 -54.32 -15.03
C SER A 34 -7.48 -55.20 -13.81
N ASN A 35 -6.55 -55.30 -12.83
CA ASN A 35 -6.64 -56.32 -11.77
C ASN A 35 -6.65 -55.77 -10.34
N CYS A 36 -7.08 -54.52 -10.12
CA CYS A 36 -7.44 -54.08 -8.77
C CYS A 36 -8.86 -54.59 -8.42
N GLU A 37 -9.09 -55.00 -7.17
CA GLU A 37 -10.43 -55.33 -6.66
C GLU A 37 -11.41 -54.18 -7.00
N VAL A 38 -12.27 -54.41 -7.99
CA VAL A 38 -13.23 -53.42 -8.50
C VAL A 38 -14.45 -53.34 -7.58
N ASN A 39 -14.99 -52.13 -7.42
CA ASN A 39 -16.21 -51.75 -6.67
C ASN A 39 -16.07 -51.39 -5.19
N ARG A 40 -14.89 -51.00 -4.70
CA ARG A 40 -14.80 -50.24 -3.45
C ARG A 40 -14.79 -48.73 -3.73
N THR A 41 -15.64 -47.98 -3.05
CA THR A 41 -15.62 -46.52 -3.07
C THR A 41 -14.35 -46.04 -2.37
N HIS A 42 -13.47 -45.37 -3.11
CA HIS A 42 -12.31 -44.73 -2.52
C HIS A 42 -12.63 -43.26 -2.22
N VAL A 43 -12.38 -42.86 -0.97
CA VAL A 43 -12.56 -41.47 -0.50
C VAL A 43 -11.22 -40.75 -0.61
N PHE A 44 -11.06 -39.88 -1.60
CA PHE A 44 -9.87 -39.04 -1.71
C PHE A 44 -10.07 -37.77 -0.91
N ARG A 45 -9.23 -37.58 0.11
CA ARG A 45 -9.13 -36.30 0.84
C ARG A 45 -7.93 -35.53 0.31
N VAL A 46 -8.17 -34.59 -0.59
CA VAL A 46 -7.12 -33.67 -1.03
C VAL A 46 -6.89 -32.65 0.08
N LYS A 47 -5.80 -32.78 0.82
CA LYS A 47 -5.32 -31.75 1.75
C LYS A 47 -4.60 -30.69 0.94
N ARG A 48 -5.20 -29.50 0.84
CA ARG A 48 -4.58 -28.36 0.16
C ARG A 48 -3.69 -27.60 1.12
N GLN A 49 -2.54 -27.16 0.63
CA GLN A 49 -1.73 -26.17 1.33
C GLN A 49 -2.35 -24.79 1.11
N THR A 50 -2.31 -23.94 2.13
CA THR A 50 -2.75 -22.56 2.01
C THR A 50 -1.55 -21.66 1.72
N VAL A 51 -1.56 -21.06 0.55
CA VAL A 51 -0.59 -20.01 0.17
C VAL A 51 -1.37 -18.71 0.03
N ALA A 52 -1.30 -17.84 1.04
CA ALA A 52 -2.01 -16.58 1.00
C ALA A 52 -1.33 -15.58 0.05
N ILE A 53 -2.12 -14.78 -0.66
CA ILE A 53 -1.65 -13.62 -1.40
C ILE A 53 -1.98 -12.39 -0.56
N VAL A 54 -1.01 -11.51 -0.30
CA VAL A 54 -1.20 -10.27 0.46
C VAL A 54 -0.90 -9.09 -0.44
N VAL A 55 -1.91 -8.26 -0.69
CA VAL A 55 -1.78 -7.02 -1.45
C VAL A 55 -1.44 -5.87 -0.53
N VAL A 56 -0.36 -5.14 -0.82
CA VAL A 56 0.09 -3.96 -0.06
C VAL A 56 0.00 -2.73 -0.99
N PRO A 57 -0.84 -1.74 -0.67
CA PRO A 57 -1.12 -0.62 -1.56
C PRO A 57 0.01 0.42 -1.59
N GLY A 58 -0.13 1.42 -2.45
CA GLY A 58 0.78 2.57 -2.50
C GLY A 58 0.44 3.65 -1.48
N VAL A 59 1.16 4.77 -1.57
CA VAL A 59 0.82 6.01 -0.85
C VAL A 59 -0.62 6.41 -1.18
N MET A 60 -1.37 6.88 -0.18
CA MET A 60 -2.75 7.41 -0.31
C MET A 60 -3.84 6.46 -0.79
N ALA A 61 -3.51 5.20 -1.03
CA ALA A 61 -4.48 4.21 -1.49
C ALA A 61 -5.20 3.48 -0.35
N SER A 62 -4.76 3.66 0.91
CA SER A 62 -5.49 3.17 2.08
C SER A 62 -6.53 4.21 2.53
N ARG A 63 -7.72 3.75 2.88
CA ARG A 63 -8.80 4.55 3.44
C ARG A 63 -8.59 4.73 4.94
N LEU A 64 -8.68 5.97 5.44
CA LEU A 64 -8.34 6.33 6.82
C LEU A 64 -9.52 7.02 7.52
N ARG A 65 -9.64 6.74 8.82
CA ARG A 65 -10.51 7.46 9.76
C ARG A 65 -9.70 7.88 10.98
N ASN A 66 -10.18 8.88 11.72
CA ASN A 66 -9.60 9.25 13.02
C ASN A 66 -9.95 8.21 14.10
N LEU A 67 -9.48 8.44 15.32
CA LEU A 67 -9.71 7.54 16.44
C LEU A 67 -11.16 7.59 16.95
N GLU A 68 -11.86 8.68 16.68
CA GLU A 68 -13.28 8.93 16.97
C GLU A 68 -14.21 8.20 15.99
N GLY A 69 -13.67 7.73 14.85
CA GLY A 69 -14.36 6.93 13.85
C GLY A 69 -14.84 7.70 12.62
N GLU A 70 -14.52 8.99 12.51
CA GLU A 70 -14.85 9.86 11.39
C GLU A 70 -13.87 9.67 10.24
N THR A 71 -14.36 9.64 9.00
CA THR A 71 -13.52 9.52 7.80
C THR A 71 -12.60 10.72 7.67
N VAL A 72 -11.30 10.47 7.55
CA VAL A 72 -10.28 11.51 7.30
C VAL A 72 -9.63 11.41 5.94
N TRP A 73 -9.74 10.25 5.28
CA TRP A 73 -9.23 10.05 3.93
C TRP A 73 -9.99 8.92 3.24
N ASP A 74 -10.70 9.22 2.15
CA ASP A 74 -11.36 8.20 1.34
C ASP A 74 -11.32 8.58 -0.15
N PRO A 75 -10.34 8.08 -0.92
CA PRO A 75 -10.22 8.41 -2.34
C PRO A 75 -11.39 7.88 -3.20
N ASP A 76 -12.21 6.96 -2.68
CA ASP A 76 -13.40 6.49 -3.39
C ASP A 76 -14.61 7.45 -3.20
N ASP A 77 -14.55 8.38 -2.22
CA ASP A 77 -15.60 9.38 -1.98
C ASP A 77 -15.18 10.75 -2.54
N LEU A 78 -15.37 10.92 -3.85
CA LEU A 78 -14.99 12.15 -4.57
C LEU A 78 -15.66 13.42 -4.01
N GLY A 79 -16.88 13.31 -3.47
CA GLY A 79 -17.59 14.46 -2.88
C GLY A 79 -16.92 14.91 -1.59
N PHE A 80 -16.67 13.96 -0.69
CA PHE A 80 -15.89 14.20 0.53
C PHE A 80 -14.50 14.75 0.22
N MET A 81 -13.78 14.17 -0.74
CA MET A 81 -12.44 14.61 -1.13
C MET A 81 -12.45 16.05 -1.68
N TRP A 82 -13.43 16.39 -2.52
CA TRP A 82 -13.59 17.74 -3.04
C TRP A 82 -13.84 18.78 -1.93
N ASP A 83 -14.79 18.51 -1.04
CA ASP A 83 -15.15 19.46 0.00
C ASP A 83 -14.05 19.61 1.06
N THR A 84 -13.35 18.53 1.39
CA THR A 84 -12.37 18.47 2.49
C THR A 84 -10.95 18.83 2.05
N PHE A 85 -10.56 18.44 0.84
CA PHE A 85 -9.19 18.60 0.34
C PHE A 85 -9.06 19.46 -0.93
N PHE A 86 -10.14 19.85 -1.59
CA PHE A 86 -10.05 20.81 -2.70
C PHE A 86 -10.44 22.23 -2.24
N ARG A 87 -11.57 22.37 -1.54
CA ARG A 87 -12.14 23.68 -1.16
C ARG A 87 -11.66 24.23 0.20
N CYS A 88 -10.96 23.45 1.01
CA CYS A 88 -10.52 23.87 2.34
C CYS A 88 -9.12 24.48 2.39
N ALA A 89 -8.95 25.42 3.32
CA ALA A 89 -7.66 26.02 3.67
C ALA A 89 -6.66 24.97 4.19
N PRO A 90 -5.34 25.19 4.04
CA PRO A 90 -4.30 24.24 4.47
C PRO A 90 -4.40 23.81 5.95
N GLU A 91 -4.69 24.74 6.87
CA GLU A 91 -4.83 24.46 8.31
C GLU A 91 -5.90 23.40 8.61
N LYS A 92 -7.06 23.49 7.95
CA LYS A 92 -8.13 22.50 8.12
C LYS A 92 -7.68 21.10 7.70
N ARG A 93 -6.84 20.98 6.66
CA ARG A 93 -6.32 19.68 6.21
C ARG A 93 -5.34 19.09 7.21
N TYR A 94 -4.49 19.93 7.80
CA TYR A 94 -3.58 19.54 8.87
C TYR A 94 -4.37 18.99 10.07
N ASN A 95 -5.35 19.75 10.58
CA ASN A 95 -6.16 19.31 11.73
C ASN A 95 -6.92 18.01 11.44
N PHE A 96 -7.43 17.86 10.21
CA PHE A 96 -8.22 16.69 9.84
C PHE A 96 -7.38 15.42 9.66
N LEU A 97 -6.24 15.53 8.96
CA LEU A 97 -5.42 14.37 8.61
C LEU A 97 -4.34 14.07 9.67
N ILE A 98 -3.80 15.08 10.35
CA ILE A 98 -2.60 14.94 11.19
C ILE A 98 -2.94 14.86 12.69
N GLU A 99 -3.76 15.78 13.21
CA GLU A 99 -3.92 16.05 14.65
C GLU A 99 -4.56 14.89 15.44
N ASN A 100 -5.64 14.29 14.92
CA ASN A 100 -6.49 13.35 15.68
C ASN A 100 -6.09 11.86 15.53
N GLY A 101 -4.87 11.59 15.08
CA GLY A 101 -4.42 10.24 14.77
C GLY A 101 -5.21 9.59 13.63
N ARG A 102 -4.78 8.40 13.19
CA ARG A 102 -5.36 7.71 12.03
C ARG A 102 -5.40 6.22 12.26
N GLN A 103 -6.42 5.58 11.70
CA GLN A 103 -6.54 4.13 11.61
C GLN A 103 -7.20 3.74 10.29
N ILE A 104 -6.97 2.51 9.86
CA ILE A 104 -7.55 1.99 8.62
C ILE A 104 -9.06 1.79 8.77
N MET A 105 -9.80 2.19 7.74
CA MET A 105 -11.24 1.95 7.68
C MET A 105 -11.52 0.45 7.50
N ALA A 106 -12.40 -0.09 8.34
CA ALA A 106 -12.77 -1.50 8.29
C ALA A 106 -14.09 -1.74 7.53
N GLN A 107 -14.96 -0.73 7.43
CA GLN A 107 -16.25 -0.87 6.76
C GLN A 107 -16.13 -0.62 5.25
N GLY A 108 -16.73 -1.52 4.46
CA GLY A 108 -16.76 -1.41 2.99
C GLY A 108 -18.16 -1.20 2.43
N ASP A 109 -18.24 -0.92 1.12
CA ASP A 109 -19.52 -0.84 0.40
C ASP A 109 -20.27 -2.19 0.49
N PRO A 110 -21.51 -2.23 1.00
CA PRO A 110 -22.32 -3.44 1.06
C PRO A 110 -22.45 -4.19 -0.28
N LYS A 111 -22.40 -3.48 -1.42
CA LYS A 111 -22.42 -4.10 -2.75
C LYS A 111 -21.17 -4.93 -3.01
N ILE A 112 -19.99 -4.45 -2.60
CA ILE A 112 -18.72 -5.19 -2.68
C ILE A 112 -18.79 -6.42 -1.78
N LEU A 113 -19.29 -6.26 -0.55
CA LEU A 113 -19.38 -7.36 0.42
C LEU A 113 -20.37 -8.44 -0.02
N LYS A 114 -21.45 -8.07 -0.71
CA LYS A 114 -22.37 -9.04 -1.33
C LYS A 114 -21.65 -9.91 -2.37
N LYS A 115 -20.73 -9.34 -3.15
CA LYS A 115 -19.95 -10.09 -4.15
C LYS A 115 -18.79 -10.87 -3.51
N TYR A 116 -18.15 -10.30 -2.49
CA TYR A 116 -17.00 -10.88 -1.80
C TYR A 116 -17.25 -10.90 -0.28
N PRO A 117 -17.97 -11.91 0.24
CA PRO A 117 -18.41 -11.93 1.64
C PRO A 117 -17.31 -11.88 2.69
N LYS A 118 -16.08 -12.29 2.34
CA LYS A 118 -14.92 -12.28 3.24
C LYS A 118 -14.00 -11.06 3.03
N ALA A 119 -14.41 -10.07 2.26
CA ALA A 119 -13.58 -8.91 1.94
C ALA A 119 -13.17 -8.11 3.19
N GLU A 120 -14.09 -7.87 4.13
CA GLU A 120 -13.79 -7.21 5.41
C GLU A 120 -12.77 -7.99 6.25
N GLU A 121 -13.02 -9.29 6.46
CA GLU A 121 -12.11 -10.17 7.21
C GLU A 121 -10.71 -10.24 6.58
N ARG A 122 -10.62 -9.98 5.27
CA ARG A 122 -9.38 -10.00 4.49
C ARG A 122 -8.76 -8.63 4.32
N GLY A 123 -9.32 -7.58 4.92
CA GLY A 123 -8.79 -6.22 4.92
C GLY A 123 -9.01 -5.44 3.62
N TRP A 124 -9.82 -5.94 2.69
CA TRP A 124 -10.04 -5.30 1.39
C TRP A 124 -10.67 -3.91 1.51
N THR A 125 -11.51 -3.73 2.52
CA THR A 125 -12.25 -2.49 2.78
C THR A 125 -11.37 -1.34 3.24
N GLY A 126 -10.14 -1.64 3.68
CA GLY A 126 -9.14 -0.64 4.03
C GLY A 126 -8.42 -0.03 2.82
N LEU A 127 -8.64 -0.53 1.60
CA LEU A 127 -8.07 0.00 0.37
C LEU A 127 -9.13 0.70 -0.45
N SER A 128 -8.71 1.68 -1.25
CA SER A 128 -9.49 2.24 -2.35
C SER A 128 -9.92 1.14 -3.31
N TRP A 129 -11.23 0.98 -3.48
CA TRP A 129 -11.81 0.05 -4.42
C TRP A 129 -11.57 0.48 -5.87
N ASP A 130 -11.60 1.78 -6.15
CA ASP A 130 -11.38 2.27 -7.52
C ASP A 130 -9.95 1.96 -8.01
N PHE A 131 -8.96 1.96 -7.11
CA PHE A 131 -7.58 1.59 -7.45
C PHE A 131 -7.32 0.08 -7.39
N PHE A 132 -7.80 -0.61 -6.35
CA PHE A 132 -7.38 -2.00 -6.07
C PHE A 132 -8.47 -3.05 -6.29
N GLY A 133 -9.74 -2.66 -6.46
CA GLY A 133 -10.86 -3.60 -6.58
C GLY A 133 -10.72 -4.56 -7.77
N LYS A 134 -10.22 -4.07 -8.91
CA LYS A 134 -9.95 -4.92 -10.09
C LYS A 134 -8.83 -5.93 -9.83
N LEU A 135 -7.76 -5.52 -9.15
CA LEU A 135 -6.65 -6.42 -8.81
C LEU A 135 -7.09 -7.46 -7.78
N LEU A 136 -7.72 -7.03 -6.69
CA LEU A 136 -8.20 -7.90 -5.60
C LEU A 136 -9.21 -8.92 -6.13
N GLY A 137 -10.23 -8.46 -6.86
CA GLY A 137 -11.21 -9.31 -7.52
C GLY A 137 -10.56 -10.24 -8.54
N GLY A 138 -9.66 -9.74 -9.38
CA GLY A 138 -8.94 -10.53 -10.38
C GLY A 138 -8.11 -11.66 -9.77
N LEU A 139 -7.38 -11.41 -8.69
CA LEU A 139 -6.61 -12.42 -7.96
C LEU A 139 -7.55 -13.45 -7.28
N HIS A 140 -8.64 -12.97 -6.68
CA HIS A 140 -9.63 -13.81 -6.02
C HIS A 140 -10.30 -14.78 -7.01
N ASP A 141 -10.70 -14.25 -8.17
CA ASP A 141 -11.39 -15.00 -9.24
C ASP A 141 -10.43 -15.72 -10.18
N TRP A 142 -9.12 -15.58 -9.99
CA TRP A 142 -8.10 -16.13 -10.89
C TRP A 142 -8.26 -17.65 -11.06
N LYS A 143 -8.58 -18.09 -12.28
CA LYS A 143 -8.78 -19.51 -12.65
C LYS A 143 -7.46 -20.23 -12.94
N THR A 144 -6.52 -20.18 -12.00
CA THR A 144 -5.24 -20.86 -12.12
C THR A 144 -5.35 -22.37 -11.83
N PRO A 145 -4.65 -23.25 -12.58
CA PRO A 145 -4.53 -24.67 -12.24
C PRO A 145 -3.99 -24.92 -10.84
N LEU A 146 -3.23 -23.96 -10.26
CA LEU A 146 -2.69 -24.06 -8.91
C LEU A 146 -3.77 -24.20 -7.83
N LYS A 147 -4.97 -23.63 -8.06
CA LYS A 147 -6.11 -23.73 -7.11
C LYS A 147 -6.68 -25.16 -6.99
N VAL A 148 -6.22 -26.09 -7.82
CA VAL A 148 -6.48 -27.52 -7.64
C VAL A 148 -5.76 -28.05 -6.40
N PHE A 149 -4.52 -27.62 -6.19
CA PHE A 149 -3.59 -28.10 -5.16
C PHE A 149 -3.46 -27.15 -3.97
N LEU A 150 -3.70 -25.86 -4.18
CA LEU A 150 -3.51 -24.80 -3.20
C LEU A 150 -4.81 -24.06 -2.93
N ASP A 151 -4.98 -23.62 -1.69
CA ASP A 151 -5.92 -22.56 -1.37
C ASP A 151 -5.18 -21.22 -1.41
N LEU A 152 -5.67 -20.29 -2.24
CA LEU A 152 -5.06 -18.99 -2.49
C LEU A 152 -5.95 -17.84 -1.99
N PRO A 153 -6.16 -17.70 -0.66
CA PRO A 153 -6.91 -16.57 -0.13
C PRO A 153 -6.14 -15.27 -0.39
N VAL A 154 -6.86 -14.24 -0.83
CA VAL A 154 -6.31 -12.92 -1.14
C VAL A 154 -6.66 -11.97 0.00
N TYR A 155 -5.64 -11.45 0.66
CA TYR A 155 -5.70 -10.45 1.71
C TYR A 155 -5.24 -9.10 1.15
N ALA A 156 -5.68 -8.03 1.80
CA ALA A 156 -5.18 -6.69 1.56
C ALA A 156 -4.75 -6.09 2.90
N PHE A 157 -3.60 -5.45 2.89
CA PHE A 157 -3.05 -4.76 4.06
C PHE A 157 -3.06 -3.26 3.80
N GLY A 158 -4.12 -2.58 4.21
CA GLY A 158 -4.10 -1.13 4.31
C GLY A 158 -3.17 -0.70 5.44
N PHE A 159 -2.45 0.41 5.25
CA PHE A 159 -1.64 1.04 6.28
C PHE A 159 -1.80 2.55 6.27
N ASP A 160 -1.51 3.19 7.41
CA ASP A 160 -1.41 4.65 7.51
C ASP A 160 -0.20 5.11 6.68
N TRP A 161 -0.48 5.67 5.51
CA TRP A 161 0.53 6.12 4.56
C TRP A 161 1.12 7.49 4.92
N VAL A 162 0.55 8.17 5.92
CA VAL A 162 1.11 9.41 6.49
C VAL A 162 2.28 9.06 7.43
N ASP A 163 2.11 7.99 8.22
CA ASP A 163 3.13 7.51 9.15
C ASP A 163 4.34 6.89 8.43
N SER A 164 5.44 6.73 9.16
CA SER A 164 6.68 6.14 8.68
C SER A 164 6.47 4.72 8.17
N SER A 165 7.04 4.40 7.00
CA SER A 165 7.06 3.05 6.42
C SER A 165 7.66 2.00 7.37
N ARG A 166 8.48 2.43 8.34
CA ARG A 166 8.98 1.59 9.44
C ARG A 166 7.83 1.03 10.29
N ASN A 167 6.93 1.90 10.73
CA ASN A 167 5.80 1.53 11.58
C ASN A 167 4.81 0.68 10.79
N SER A 168 4.49 1.09 9.56
CA SER A 168 3.64 0.31 8.64
C SER A 168 4.25 -1.07 8.36
N GLY A 169 5.58 -1.17 8.27
CA GLY A 169 6.27 -2.43 8.05
C GLY A 169 6.22 -3.38 9.25
N LYS A 170 6.31 -2.84 10.48
CA LYS A 170 6.07 -3.63 11.71
C LYS A 170 4.62 -4.13 11.78
N ALA A 171 3.65 -3.26 11.46
CA ALA A 171 2.24 -3.66 11.38
C ALA A 171 1.99 -4.73 10.29
N LEU A 172 2.69 -4.67 9.15
CA LEU A 172 2.61 -5.69 8.10
C LEU A 172 3.16 -7.05 8.58
N GLN A 173 4.25 -7.05 9.38
CA GLN A 173 4.77 -8.26 10.00
C GLN A 173 3.70 -8.92 10.89
N GLU A 174 3.09 -8.16 11.79
CA GLU A 174 2.03 -8.65 12.68
C GLU A 174 0.83 -9.19 11.90
N PHE A 175 0.37 -8.44 10.89
CA PHE A 175 -0.73 -8.83 10.03
C PHE A 175 -0.46 -10.19 9.35
N ILE A 176 0.69 -10.34 8.67
CA ILE A 176 1.01 -11.56 7.94
C ILE A 176 1.25 -12.75 8.89
N MET A 177 1.87 -12.52 10.05
CA MET A 177 2.08 -13.57 11.03
C MET A 177 0.75 -14.09 11.60
N GLY A 178 -0.27 -13.22 11.72
CA GLY A 178 -1.63 -13.59 12.09
C GLY A 178 -2.42 -14.38 11.03
N ILE A 179 -2.02 -14.33 9.76
CA ILE A 179 -2.68 -15.10 8.69
C ILE A 179 -2.40 -16.60 8.87
N LYS A 180 -3.48 -17.39 8.93
CA LYS A 180 -3.43 -18.86 8.94
C LYS A 180 -3.16 -19.38 7.53
N ALA A 181 -1.89 -19.37 7.13
CA ALA A 181 -1.40 -19.91 5.87
C ALA A 181 0.00 -20.52 6.06
N ASP A 182 0.30 -21.57 5.28
CA ASP A 182 1.61 -22.23 5.29
C ASP A 182 2.70 -21.29 4.76
N LYS A 183 2.34 -20.53 3.72
CA LYS A 183 3.22 -19.61 3.02
C LYS A 183 2.47 -18.39 2.51
N VAL A 184 3.21 -17.34 2.18
CA VAL A 184 2.65 -16.05 1.72
C VAL A 184 3.37 -15.55 0.48
N ILE A 185 2.63 -14.99 -0.47
CA ILE A 185 3.15 -14.20 -1.58
C ILE A 185 2.70 -12.76 -1.36
N ILE A 186 3.62 -11.81 -1.40
CA ILE A 186 3.28 -10.38 -1.26
C ILE A 186 3.24 -9.75 -2.65
N ILE A 187 2.18 -9.00 -2.95
CA ILE A 187 2.07 -8.15 -4.13
C ILE A 187 1.97 -6.72 -3.62
N SER A 188 3.01 -5.94 -3.84
CA SER A 188 3.06 -4.56 -3.37
C SER A 188 3.02 -3.57 -4.54
N HIS A 189 2.44 -2.41 -4.31
CA HIS A 189 2.41 -1.31 -5.28
C HIS A 189 3.07 -0.06 -4.69
N SER A 190 3.88 0.65 -5.49
CA SER A 190 4.47 1.94 -5.14
C SER A 190 5.14 1.93 -3.74
N MET A 191 4.78 2.86 -2.86
CA MET A 191 5.30 2.97 -1.49
C MET A 191 5.11 1.69 -0.65
N GLY A 192 4.10 0.88 -0.95
CA GLY A 192 3.90 -0.42 -0.31
C GLY A 192 5.08 -1.37 -0.49
N GLY A 193 5.89 -1.18 -1.54
CA GLY A 193 7.14 -1.90 -1.70
C GLY A 193 8.17 -1.53 -0.64
N LEU A 194 8.26 -0.27 -0.23
CA LEU A 194 9.16 0.18 0.85
C LEU A 194 8.71 -0.39 2.19
N VAL A 195 7.40 -0.34 2.47
CA VAL A 195 6.78 -1.00 3.63
C VAL A 195 7.11 -2.50 3.66
N THR A 196 6.97 -3.17 2.51
CA THR A 196 7.26 -4.61 2.37
C THR A 196 8.74 -4.91 2.58
N ARG A 197 9.65 -4.09 2.04
CA ARG A 197 11.09 -4.25 2.26
C ARG A 197 11.45 -4.09 3.73
N TYR A 198 10.88 -3.10 4.41
CA TYR A 198 11.08 -2.96 5.86
C TYR A 198 10.53 -4.18 6.62
N ALA A 199 9.33 -4.64 6.29
CA ALA A 199 8.74 -5.80 6.95
C ALA A 199 9.61 -7.06 6.85
N LEU A 200 10.31 -7.26 5.73
CA LEU A 200 11.13 -8.45 5.49
C LEU A 200 12.58 -8.33 5.94
N ALA A 201 13.19 -7.17 5.72
CA ALA A 201 14.64 -6.95 5.92
C ALA A 201 14.96 -5.98 7.06
N GLY A 202 13.95 -5.32 7.62
CA GLY A 202 14.08 -4.51 8.82
C GLY A 202 14.06 -5.36 10.09
N GLU A 203 14.12 -4.68 11.23
CA GLU A 203 14.07 -5.28 12.56
C GLU A 203 12.87 -6.24 12.71
N GLY A 204 13.14 -7.48 13.13
CA GLY A 204 12.12 -8.52 13.37
C GLY A 204 11.59 -9.22 12.11
N GLY A 205 12.15 -8.91 10.93
CA GLY A 205 11.67 -9.43 9.66
C GLY A 205 12.03 -10.90 9.37
N GLU A 206 12.97 -11.50 10.10
CA GLU A 206 13.53 -12.82 9.78
C GLU A 206 12.49 -13.94 9.81
N ALA A 207 11.58 -13.91 10.79
CA ALA A 207 10.49 -14.88 10.90
C ALA A 207 9.50 -14.73 9.74
N LEU A 208 9.16 -13.49 9.39
CA LEU A 208 8.29 -13.19 8.26
C LEU A 208 8.94 -13.64 6.93
N ALA A 209 10.22 -13.34 6.73
CA ALA A 209 10.97 -13.71 5.53
C ALA A 209 10.96 -15.22 5.27
N LYS A 210 11.01 -16.05 6.32
CA LYS A 210 10.87 -17.52 6.21
C LYS A 210 9.45 -17.96 5.78
N LYS A 211 8.42 -17.18 6.10
CA LYS A 211 7.02 -17.46 5.74
C LYS A 211 6.68 -16.98 4.32
N VAL A 212 7.36 -15.96 3.82
CA VAL A 212 7.14 -15.39 2.49
C VAL A 212 7.89 -16.18 1.41
N LEU A 213 7.18 -16.64 0.38
CA LEU A 213 7.77 -17.35 -0.78
C LEU A 213 8.42 -16.39 -1.77
N GLY A 214 7.88 -15.19 -1.89
CA GLY A 214 8.33 -14.20 -2.86
C GLY A 214 7.48 -12.94 -2.80
N VAL A 215 8.01 -11.90 -3.44
CA VAL A 215 7.39 -10.58 -3.51
C VAL A 215 7.34 -10.13 -4.96
N VAL A 216 6.19 -9.57 -5.37
CA VAL A 216 6.03 -8.86 -6.63
C VAL A 216 5.91 -7.38 -6.31
N HIS A 217 6.86 -6.57 -6.78
CA HIS A 217 6.84 -5.12 -6.64
C HIS A 217 6.35 -4.48 -7.94
N GLY A 218 5.25 -3.72 -7.88
CA GLY A 218 4.79 -2.87 -8.97
C GLY A 218 5.12 -1.41 -8.71
N ALA A 219 5.82 -0.75 -9.64
CA ALA A 219 6.11 0.69 -9.60
C ALA A 219 6.74 1.21 -8.28
N GLN A 220 7.58 0.40 -7.63
CA GLN A 220 8.20 0.76 -6.35
C GLN A 220 9.24 1.90 -6.52
N PRO A 221 9.16 2.99 -5.74
CA PRO A 221 10.17 4.04 -5.71
C PRO A 221 11.34 3.63 -4.80
N VAL A 222 12.16 2.66 -5.24
CA VAL A 222 13.23 2.04 -4.43
C VAL A 222 14.15 3.08 -3.78
N HIS A 223 14.46 4.16 -4.52
CA HIS A 223 15.33 5.26 -4.09
C HIS A 223 14.59 6.60 -4.04
N GLY A 224 13.26 6.60 -3.95
CA GLY A 224 12.45 7.81 -4.05
C GLY A 224 12.21 8.29 -5.48
N ALA A 225 11.55 9.44 -5.62
CA ALA A 225 11.22 10.06 -6.90
C ALA A 225 11.33 11.61 -6.82
N PRO A 226 12.08 12.26 -7.73
CA PRO A 226 12.16 13.73 -7.81
C PRO A 226 10.80 14.42 -7.92
N ASP A 227 9.82 13.72 -8.48
CA ASP A 227 8.43 14.13 -8.59
C ASP A 227 7.79 14.46 -7.22
N ALA A 228 8.25 13.85 -6.13
CA ALA A 228 7.83 14.18 -4.77
C ALA A 228 8.30 15.59 -4.35
N TYR A 229 9.53 15.99 -4.71
CA TYR A 229 10.02 17.35 -4.50
C TYR A 229 9.22 18.36 -5.34
N HIS A 230 8.97 18.05 -6.62
CA HIS A 230 8.17 18.92 -7.49
C HIS A 230 6.78 19.18 -6.87
N ARG A 231 6.11 18.15 -6.35
CA ARG A 231 4.80 18.30 -5.68
C ARG A 231 4.87 19.09 -4.39
N ALA A 232 5.96 18.97 -3.64
CA ALA A 232 6.17 19.71 -2.41
C ALA A 232 6.26 21.23 -2.64
N ILE A 233 6.91 21.64 -3.73
CA ILE A 233 7.21 23.04 -4.05
C ILE A 233 6.11 23.66 -4.93
N ALA A 234 5.80 23.01 -6.04
CA ALA A 234 4.92 23.56 -7.09
C ALA A 234 3.46 23.08 -6.96
N GLY A 235 3.20 22.06 -6.14
CA GLY A 235 1.90 21.38 -6.12
C GLY A 235 1.73 20.42 -7.31
N THR A 236 0.48 20.08 -7.62
CA THR A 236 0.18 19.18 -8.74
C THR A 236 0.03 19.95 -10.05
N GLY A 237 1.09 19.94 -10.87
CA GLY A 237 0.98 20.39 -12.26
C GLY A 237 -0.03 19.54 -13.04
N ALA A 238 -0.90 20.17 -13.82
CA ALA A 238 -2.01 19.55 -14.54
C ALA A 238 -1.60 18.74 -15.78
N GLU A 239 -0.53 17.93 -15.71
CA GLU A 239 -0.10 17.09 -16.84
C GLU A 239 0.06 15.60 -16.47
N GLY A 240 -0.70 14.75 -17.18
CA GLY A 240 -0.62 13.29 -17.13
C GLY A 240 -1.84 12.58 -16.50
N LEU A 241 -2.08 11.32 -16.91
CA LEU A 241 -3.17 10.48 -16.40
C LEU A 241 -3.04 10.18 -14.89
N LEU A 242 -1.80 10.04 -14.41
CA LEU A 242 -1.45 9.99 -12.98
C LEU A 242 -1.69 11.35 -12.28
N GLY A 243 -1.57 12.44 -13.03
CA GLY A 243 -1.81 13.80 -12.60
C GLY A 243 -3.27 14.07 -12.24
N ARG A 244 -4.26 13.47 -12.90
CA ARG A 244 -5.68 13.66 -12.52
C ARG A 244 -6.02 13.05 -11.16
N VAL A 245 -5.55 11.83 -10.91
CA VAL A 245 -5.79 11.08 -9.66
C VAL A 245 -5.10 11.73 -8.46
N VAL A 246 -3.93 12.33 -8.67
CA VAL A 246 -3.17 13.01 -7.62
C VAL A 246 -3.62 14.49 -7.47
N SER A 247 -4.03 15.16 -8.56
CA SER A 247 -4.50 16.55 -8.58
C SER A 247 -5.83 16.75 -7.86
N GLU A 248 -6.75 15.78 -7.95
CA GLU A 248 -8.03 15.82 -7.24
C GLU A 248 -7.88 15.66 -5.71
N VAL A 249 -6.74 15.12 -5.26
CA VAL A 249 -6.60 14.52 -3.93
C VAL A 249 -5.59 15.25 -3.04
N LEU A 250 -4.58 15.92 -3.62
CA LEU A 250 -3.50 16.59 -2.88
C LEU A 250 -3.55 18.13 -2.92
N GLY A 251 -4.46 18.68 -3.72
CA GLY A 251 -4.64 20.12 -3.88
C GLY A 251 -3.85 20.69 -5.06
N PRO A 252 -4.31 21.82 -5.61
CA PRO A 252 -3.83 22.37 -6.88
C PRO A 252 -2.53 23.21 -6.75
N SER A 253 -1.98 23.38 -5.55
CA SER A 253 -0.83 24.29 -5.34
C SER A 253 0.11 23.83 -4.21
N GLY A 254 1.38 24.26 -4.29
CA GLY A 254 2.43 24.00 -3.30
C GLY A 254 2.00 24.15 -1.84
N PRO A 255 1.38 25.29 -1.41
CA PRO A 255 0.97 25.52 -0.02
C PRO A 255 0.06 24.43 0.57
N HIS A 256 -0.78 23.80 -0.26
CA HIS A 256 -1.68 22.74 0.18
C HIS A 256 -0.96 21.42 0.45
N MET A 257 0.08 21.13 -0.33
CA MET A 257 0.95 19.98 -0.15
C MET A 257 1.92 20.18 1.01
N THR A 258 2.46 21.40 1.15
CA THR A 258 3.43 21.72 2.19
C THR A 258 2.82 21.78 3.59
N ALA A 259 1.50 21.89 3.76
CA ALA A 259 0.90 21.80 5.10
C ALA A 259 0.82 20.36 5.65
N ILE A 260 0.78 19.35 4.78
CA ILE A 260 0.68 17.93 5.18
C ILE A 260 2.06 17.28 5.19
N MET A 261 2.85 17.52 4.14
CA MET A 261 4.10 16.82 3.87
C MET A 261 5.14 16.88 5.01
N PRO A 262 5.37 18.02 5.69
CA PRO A 262 6.32 18.11 6.81
C PRO A 262 5.97 17.20 7.98
N HIS A 263 4.68 16.91 8.15
CA HIS A 263 4.15 16.10 9.25
C HIS A 263 3.82 14.67 8.81
N ALA A 264 4.19 14.30 7.59
CA ALA A 264 3.92 12.99 7.00
C ALA A 264 5.25 12.28 6.66
N PRO A 265 5.91 11.62 7.64
CA PRO A 265 7.16 10.88 7.41
C PRO A 265 7.07 9.88 6.25
N GLY A 266 5.92 9.22 6.04
CA GLY A 266 5.71 8.32 4.92
C GLY A 266 5.83 9.02 3.56
N VAL A 267 5.29 10.23 3.44
CA VAL A 267 5.40 11.05 2.22
C VAL A 267 6.83 11.55 2.01
N LEU A 268 7.51 12.00 3.08
CA LEU A 268 8.92 12.41 3.00
C LEU A 268 9.86 11.27 2.58
N GLN A 269 9.52 10.02 2.93
CA GLN A 269 10.28 8.83 2.50
C GLN A 269 10.18 8.52 1.00
N LEU A 270 9.35 9.25 0.25
CA LEU A 270 9.30 9.19 -1.21
C LEU A 270 10.27 10.15 -1.89
N LEU A 271 10.91 11.05 -1.15
CA LEU A 271 11.96 11.91 -1.69
C LEU A 271 13.19 11.07 -2.08
N PRO A 272 13.94 11.47 -3.12
CA PRO A 272 15.19 10.83 -3.48
C PRO A 272 16.15 10.65 -2.30
N ASN A 273 16.68 9.45 -2.11
CA ASN A 273 17.76 9.24 -1.14
C ASN A 273 19.14 9.36 -1.81
N GLN A 274 20.21 9.28 -1.02
CA GLN A 274 21.60 9.39 -1.49
C GLN A 274 22.01 8.34 -2.55
N PHE A 275 21.22 7.27 -2.71
CA PHE A 275 21.44 6.23 -3.70
C PHE A 275 20.58 6.41 -4.96
N TYR A 276 19.75 7.45 -5.04
CA TYR A 276 18.98 7.74 -6.25
C TYR A 276 19.91 8.02 -7.43
N GLN A 277 19.55 7.49 -8.58
CA GLN A 277 20.20 7.79 -9.86
C GLN A 277 19.12 8.06 -10.91
N ASN A 278 19.35 9.08 -11.72
CA ASN A 278 18.52 9.35 -12.89
C ASN A 278 18.80 8.32 -14.01
N ASN A 279 18.09 8.42 -15.13
CA ASN A 279 18.24 7.47 -16.25
C ASN A 279 19.63 7.48 -16.91
N ARG A 280 20.49 8.46 -16.61
CA ARG A 280 21.89 8.56 -17.06
C ARG A 280 22.88 8.03 -16.02
N GLY A 281 22.41 7.53 -14.88
CA GLY A 281 23.27 7.05 -13.79
C GLY A 281 23.81 8.16 -12.89
N GLU A 282 23.35 9.40 -13.05
CA GLU A 282 23.81 10.55 -12.26
C GLU A 282 22.97 10.68 -10.99
N GLN A 283 23.62 11.05 -9.87
CA GLN A 283 22.90 11.35 -8.62
C GLN A 283 22.09 12.65 -8.70
N ALA A 284 22.56 13.61 -9.50
CA ALA A 284 21.90 14.90 -9.64
C ALA A 284 20.59 14.78 -10.41
N TRP A 285 19.52 15.35 -9.85
CA TRP A 285 18.17 15.34 -10.42
C TRP A 285 17.46 16.69 -10.35
N LEU A 286 17.99 17.63 -9.56
CA LEU A 286 17.51 19.01 -9.48
C LEU A 286 18.50 19.91 -10.22
N HIS A 287 18.03 20.60 -11.25
CA HIS A 287 18.88 21.46 -12.08
C HIS A 287 18.36 22.90 -12.00
N ILE A 288 19.24 23.79 -11.60
CA ILE A 288 18.96 25.21 -11.42
C ILE A 288 19.65 25.96 -12.55
N GLN A 289 18.86 26.52 -13.46
CA GLN A 289 19.38 27.29 -14.59
C GLN A 289 19.76 28.70 -14.17
N ASP A 290 20.91 29.17 -14.65
CA ASP A 290 21.30 30.58 -14.53
C ASP A 290 20.36 31.43 -15.41
N LEU A 291 19.78 32.49 -14.85
CA LEU A 291 18.83 33.35 -15.57
C LEU A 291 19.52 34.14 -16.68
N ASP A 292 20.81 34.44 -16.52
CA ASP A 292 21.59 35.23 -17.48
C ASP A 292 22.27 34.35 -18.54
N ASP A 293 22.45 33.05 -18.27
CA ASP A 293 23.02 32.09 -19.21
C ASP A 293 22.25 30.75 -19.21
N PRO A 294 21.38 30.49 -20.20
CA PRO A 294 20.57 29.28 -20.24
C PRO A 294 21.39 28.00 -20.45
N LYS A 295 22.70 28.08 -20.75
CA LYS A 295 23.58 26.91 -20.86
C LYS A 295 24.24 26.54 -19.53
N LYS A 296 24.17 27.41 -18.52
CA LYS A 296 24.80 27.22 -17.23
C LYS A 296 23.77 26.72 -16.22
N PHE A 297 24.07 25.57 -15.60
CA PHE A 297 23.22 24.96 -14.59
C PHE A 297 24.03 24.61 -13.34
N THR A 298 23.44 24.84 -12.17
CA THR A 298 23.90 24.22 -10.92
C THR A 298 23.01 23.03 -10.63
N SER A 299 23.61 21.86 -10.39
CA SER A 299 22.86 20.61 -10.21
C SER A 299 23.05 20.03 -8.82
N TYR A 300 21.98 19.44 -8.27
CA TYR A 300 21.90 18.84 -6.94
C TYR A 300 21.16 17.49 -6.98
N PRO A 301 21.45 16.57 -6.04
CA PRO A 301 22.56 16.63 -5.09
C PRO A 301 23.91 16.43 -5.80
N LYS A 302 24.96 17.02 -5.23
CA LYS A 302 26.37 16.70 -5.55
C LYS A 302 26.83 15.49 -4.75
N ASN A 303 26.33 15.32 -3.52
CA ASN A 303 26.60 14.16 -2.69
C ASN A 303 25.36 13.74 -1.87
N ASP A 304 24.84 14.64 -1.02
CA ASP A 304 23.78 14.30 -0.07
C ASP A 304 22.52 15.17 -0.27
N PRO A 305 21.39 14.62 -0.78
CA PRO A 305 20.17 15.39 -0.97
C PRO A 305 19.54 15.86 0.35
N TYR A 306 19.82 15.22 1.48
CA TYR A 306 19.28 15.63 2.78
C TYR A 306 19.81 17.01 3.18
N GLU A 307 21.12 17.23 3.07
CA GLU A 307 21.77 18.50 3.44
C GLU A 307 21.69 19.55 2.33
N GLU A 308 21.78 19.12 1.07
CA GLU A 308 21.90 20.03 -0.08
C GLU A 308 20.56 20.54 -0.61
N ILE A 309 19.46 19.84 -0.29
CA ILE A 309 18.12 20.15 -0.80
C ILE A 309 17.09 20.17 0.35
N TYR A 310 16.98 19.10 1.13
CA TYR A 310 15.84 18.92 2.03
C TYR A 310 15.93 19.74 3.32
N ALA A 311 17.13 19.90 3.87
CA ALA A 311 17.39 20.74 5.04
C ALA A 311 17.54 22.23 4.69
N LYS A 312 17.54 22.58 3.40
CA LYS A 312 17.69 23.95 2.93
C LYS A 312 16.38 24.73 3.09
N SER A 313 16.51 25.97 3.55
CA SER A 313 15.39 26.89 3.66
C SER A 313 15.20 27.66 2.35
N HIS A 314 13.98 27.63 1.82
CA HIS A 314 13.59 28.36 0.62
C HIS A 314 13.90 29.87 0.70
N HIS A 315 13.88 30.48 1.89
CA HIS A 315 14.17 31.91 2.05
C HIS A 315 15.64 32.28 1.82
N LYS A 316 16.56 31.31 1.98
CA LYS A 316 18.01 31.52 1.78
C LYS A 316 18.48 30.90 0.47
N ASP A 317 18.03 29.68 0.22
CA ASP A 317 18.32 28.88 -0.95
C ASP A 317 16.97 28.58 -1.61
N TYR A 318 16.60 29.30 -2.68
CA TYR A 318 15.24 29.24 -3.26
C TYR A 318 14.81 27.87 -3.81
N TRP A 319 15.71 26.90 -3.86
CA TRP A 319 15.44 25.50 -4.20
C TRP A 319 15.31 24.60 -2.96
N GLY A 320 15.41 25.15 -1.77
CA GLY A 320 15.31 24.41 -0.52
C GLY A 320 13.89 23.94 -0.25
N LEU A 321 13.75 22.76 0.36
CA LEU A 321 12.45 22.17 0.65
C LEU A 321 11.71 22.85 1.83
N ILE A 322 12.42 23.51 2.74
CA ILE A 322 11.81 24.09 3.95
C ILE A 322 11.25 25.49 3.65
N HIS A 323 9.93 25.59 3.59
CA HIS A 323 9.17 26.84 3.48
C HIS A 323 8.64 27.25 4.85
N GLY A 324 9.26 28.24 5.50
CA GLY A 324 9.05 28.56 6.93
C GLY A 324 7.57 28.67 7.34
N GLU A 325 6.80 29.54 6.70
CA GLU A 325 5.38 29.79 7.03
C GLU A 325 4.45 28.60 6.70
N TRP A 326 4.91 27.60 5.96
CA TRP A 326 4.09 26.47 5.52
C TRP A 326 4.30 25.21 6.38
N PHE A 327 5.41 25.14 7.12
CA PHE A 327 5.76 24.02 8.01
C PHE A 327 5.13 24.17 9.42
N GLN A 328 4.63 25.35 9.76
CA GLN A 328 3.90 25.64 10.99
C GLN A 328 2.75 26.60 10.68
N PRO A 329 1.52 26.12 10.39
CA PRO A 329 0.38 26.98 10.10
C PRO A 329 -0.09 27.88 11.27
N HIS A 330 0.64 27.88 12.40
CA HIS A 330 0.40 28.69 13.60
C HIS A 330 1.58 29.59 14.00
N ALA A 331 2.64 29.70 13.17
CA ALA A 331 3.80 30.54 13.47
C ALA A 331 3.63 31.99 13.04
#